data_AF-A0A939UGC8-F1
#
_entry.id   AF-A0A939UGC8-F1
#
_cell.length_a   1.000
_cell.length_b   1.000
_cell.length_c   1.000
_cell.angle_alpha   90.00
_cell.angle_beta   90.00
_cell.angle_gamma   90.00
#
_symmetry.space_group_name_H-M   'P 1'
#
loop_
_entity.id
_entity.type
_entity.pdbx_description
1 polymer ?
#
loop_
_entity_poly.entity_id
_entity_poly.type
_entity_poly.pdbx_seq_one_letter_code
_entity_poly.pdbx_strand_id
1 'polypeptide(L)'
;MADIDLSGAEWTSIGNHSEPFEGIFDGNGFAISGWVQTKAYDTTNDLVNGLFGHARNATIVNLTIRDFAIDPGQISYTVNIGGLVGEGTNVVIENCLVQGTITVNRTLETSEKVRVGMIIGQASQNSVQPTRIERCTALGTINARYAMVYAGGIVGLSSSSRNQFFNCYADVDVTAFGTAPNTASTKAFAYAGQLVGYLSNVGDFDGCVGVGHVEAGARDGTPVGNIGKGVMGSTYHPESSTTGGLRFTNVYFDYEALGLELDEDYPTEAALADRYAVGGGIVKQYRYTTVYARTRAELGDPALVDGLNMDVWQIVDGVLSLRPYHSEFFTVTYQVADEVIGTQVVLKGQPATCPFTYEGTEYVFLRWDYDDAGIQADTTIQAIIRQGE
;
A
#
# COMPACT_ATOMS: atom_id res chain seq x y z
N MET A 1 -8.82 -4.80 26.34
CA MET A 1 -7.83 -4.60 25.27
C MET A 1 -7.28 -3.19 25.43
N ALA A 2 -6.00 -2.99 25.12
CA ALA A 2 -5.25 -1.76 25.39
C ALA A 2 -4.13 -1.60 24.36
N ASP A 3 -3.60 -0.38 24.24
CA ASP A 3 -2.42 -0.10 23.43
C ASP A 3 -1.20 -0.91 23.88
N ILE A 4 -0.33 -1.23 22.93
CA ILE A 4 0.93 -1.93 23.14
C ILE A 4 2.08 -0.93 22.91
N ASP A 5 2.89 -0.73 23.93
CA ASP A 5 4.12 0.07 23.85
C ASP A 5 5.34 -0.86 23.77
N LEU A 6 6.08 -0.75 22.66
CA LEU A 6 7.30 -1.48 22.33
C LEU A 6 8.50 -0.53 22.25
N SER A 7 8.44 0.64 22.90
CA SER A 7 9.48 1.67 22.88
C SER A 7 10.89 1.10 23.05
N GLY A 8 11.71 1.25 22.00
CA GLY A 8 13.10 0.82 21.96
C GLY A 8 13.32 -0.69 21.82
N ALA A 9 12.26 -1.49 21.69
CA ALA A 9 12.37 -2.92 21.44
C ALA A 9 12.69 -3.19 19.98
N GLU A 10 13.68 -4.05 19.73
CA GLU A 10 13.96 -4.57 18.39
C GLU A 10 12.83 -5.53 17.97
N TRP A 11 12.14 -5.18 16.89
CA TRP A 11 11.04 -5.96 16.34
C TRP A 11 11.54 -6.97 15.32
N THR A 12 11.01 -8.19 15.42
CA THR A 12 11.14 -9.19 14.35
C THR A 12 9.79 -9.26 13.65
N SER A 13 9.80 -9.04 12.33
CA SER A 13 8.59 -9.00 11.52
C SER A 13 7.75 -10.27 11.64
N ILE A 14 6.42 -10.09 11.64
CA ILE A 14 5.47 -11.19 11.54
C ILE A 14 5.41 -11.64 10.08
N GLY A 15 5.77 -12.89 9.83
CA GLY A 15 5.79 -13.49 8.50
C GLY A 15 6.99 -13.09 7.64
N ASN A 16 7.45 -14.03 6.81
CA ASN A 16 8.58 -13.88 5.88
C ASN A 16 8.30 -14.62 4.56
N HIS A 17 9.26 -14.70 3.61
CA HIS A 17 9.02 -15.39 2.34
C HIS A 17 8.74 -16.89 2.47
N SER A 18 9.30 -17.56 3.48
CA SER A 18 9.08 -18.99 3.73
C SER A 18 7.75 -19.24 4.44
N GLU A 19 7.40 -18.37 5.37
CA GLU A 19 6.17 -18.46 6.17
C GLU A 19 5.47 -17.10 6.17
N PRO A 20 4.71 -16.76 5.12
CA PRO A 20 3.99 -15.49 5.06
C PRO A 20 2.90 -15.42 6.15
N PHE A 21 2.55 -14.22 6.60
CA PHE A 21 1.33 -14.03 7.37
C PHE A 21 0.12 -14.16 6.45
N GLU A 22 -0.77 -15.12 6.72
CA GLU A 22 -1.97 -15.40 5.91
C GLU A 22 -3.27 -15.27 6.71
N GLY A 23 -3.22 -14.57 7.85
CA GLY A 23 -4.33 -14.44 8.78
C GLY A 23 -5.09 -13.12 8.68
N ILE A 24 -5.99 -12.94 9.65
CA ILE A 24 -6.67 -11.68 9.92
C ILE A 24 -6.04 -11.07 11.17
N PHE A 25 -5.60 -9.82 11.07
CA PHE A 25 -5.16 -9.00 12.18
C PHE A 25 -6.12 -7.82 12.36
N ASP A 26 -6.93 -7.87 13.40
CA ASP A 26 -7.79 -6.75 13.81
C ASP A 26 -7.14 -6.04 15.02
N GLY A 27 -6.69 -4.80 14.80
CA GLY A 27 -6.16 -3.96 15.87
C GLY A 27 -7.22 -3.52 16.87
N ASN A 28 -8.51 -3.69 16.56
CA ASN A 28 -9.66 -3.30 17.38
C ASN A 28 -9.59 -1.84 17.85
N GLY A 29 -9.03 -0.97 17.00
CA GLY A 29 -8.83 0.46 17.26
C GLY A 29 -7.66 0.80 18.19
N PHE A 30 -6.86 -0.17 18.63
CA PHE A 30 -5.70 0.06 19.51
C PHE A 30 -4.41 0.32 18.74
N ALA A 31 -3.43 0.88 19.45
CA ALA A 31 -2.12 1.20 18.90
C ALA A 31 -1.04 0.18 19.28
N ILE A 32 -0.08 -0.02 18.37
CA ILE A 32 1.24 -0.60 18.65
C ILE A 32 2.29 0.49 18.41
N SER A 33 3.20 0.74 19.35
CA SER A 33 4.09 1.91 19.26
C SER A 33 5.54 1.66 19.64
N GLY A 34 6.45 2.51 19.16
CA GLY A 34 7.80 2.68 19.70
C GLY A 34 8.85 1.63 19.29
N TRP A 35 8.50 0.65 18.46
CA TRP A 35 9.42 -0.42 18.07
C TRP A 35 10.48 0.05 17.07
N VAL A 36 11.62 -0.66 17.04
CA VAL A 36 12.69 -0.40 16.09
C VAL A 36 13.03 -1.65 15.27
N GLN A 37 13.46 -1.49 14.03
CA GLN A 37 14.04 -2.56 13.21
C GLN A 37 15.39 -2.14 12.68
N THR A 38 16.44 -2.65 13.31
CA THR A 38 17.83 -2.32 12.99
C THR A 38 18.55 -3.44 12.24
N LYS A 39 17.92 -4.60 12.13
CA LYS A 39 18.54 -5.80 11.56
C LYS A 39 17.95 -6.18 10.21
N ALA A 40 18.83 -6.75 9.39
CA ALA A 40 18.45 -7.46 8.18
C ALA A 40 18.10 -8.90 8.55
N TYR A 41 16.82 -9.21 8.64
CA TYR A 41 16.33 -10.56 8.90
C TYR A 41 15.86 -11.19 7.59
N ASP A 42 16.76 -11.84 6.84
CA ASP A 42 16.33 -12.85 5.87
C ASP A 42 17.47 -13.82 5.50
N THR A 43 17.13 -15.08 5.31
CA THR A 43 18.00 -16.16 4.84
C THR A 43 18.00 -16.32 3.31
N THR A 44 17.16 -15.57 2.59
CA THR A 44 16.87 -15.77 1.16
C THR A 44 17.50 -14.72 0.22
N ASN A 45 18.30 -13.79 0.75
CA ASN A 45 18.82 -12.62 0.02
C ASN A 45 17.73 -11.66 -0.49
N ASP A 46 16.62 -11.50 0.23
CA ASP A 46 15.66 -10.41 0.04
C ASP A 46 15.17 -9.95 1.41
N LEU A 47 15.25 -8.67 1.75
CA LEU A 47 14.79 -8.19 3.07
C LEU A 47 13.32 -7.81 3.01
N VAL A 48 12.52 -8.30 3.95
CA VAL A 48 11.16 -7.82 4.20
C VAL A 48 11.00 -7.29 5.64
N ASN A 49 10.94 -5.97 5.78
CA ASN A 49 10.77 -5.32 7.09
C ASN A 49 9.45 -4.54 7.18
N GLY A 50 8.93 -4.48 8.40
CA GLY A 50 7.64 -3.93 8.79
C GLY A 50 7.09 -4.66 10.00
N LEU A 51 5.95 -4.19 10.55
CA LEU A 51 5.24 -4.96 11.57
C LEU A 51 5.00 -6.39 11.08
N PHE A 52 4.54 -6.49 9.82
CA PHE A 52 4.52 -7.71 9.02
C PHE A 52 5.63 -7.65 7.97
N GLY A 53 6.40 -8.71 7.83
CA GLY A 53 7.48 -8.79 6.84
C GLY A 53 6.87 -9.09 5.49
N HIS A 54 6.36 -10.31 5.34
CA HIS A 54 5.57 -10.72 4.18
C HIS A 54 4.17 -11.15 4.61
N ALA A 55 3.17 -10.54 4.00
CA ALA A 55 1.77 -10.90 4.18
C ALA A 55 1.17 -11.37 2.84
N ARG A 56 0.41 -12.47 2.86
CA ARG A 56 -0.19 -13.08 1.67
C ARG A 56 -1.63 -13.50 1.96
N ASN A 57 -2.58 -13.08 1.13
CA ASN A 57 -4.01 -13.35 1.34
C ASN A 57 -4.49 -12.92 2.75
N ALA A 58 -3.88 -11.87 3.30
CA ALA A 58 -4.08 -11.44 4.66
C ALA A 58 -4.99 -10.21 4.72
N THR A 59 -5.64 -10.03 5.87
CA THR A 59 -6.45 -8.86 6.18
C THR A 59 -5.91 -8.19 7.43
N ILE A 60 -5.57 -6.90 7.35
CA ILE A 60 -5.04 -6.11 8.47
C ILE A 60 -5.93 -4.87 8.61
N VAL A 61 -6.63 -4.72 9.73
CA VAL A 61 -7.60 -3.63 9.91
C VAL A 61 -7.57 -2.99 11.29
N ASN A 62 -8.16 -1.79 11.39
CA ASN A 62 -8.42 -1.08 12.64
C ASN A 62 -7.17 -0.94 13.53
N LEU A 63 -6.00 -0.73 12.92
CA LEU A 63 -4.72 -0.73 13.61
C LEU A 63 -4.03 0.62 13.49
N THR A 64 -3.60 1.17 14.62
CA THR A 64 -2.60 2.23 14.62
C THR A 64 -1.23 1.64 14.89
N ILE A 65 -0.25 1.91 14.02
CA ILE A 65 1.15 1.78 14.37
C ILE A 65 1.80 3.16 14.34
N ARG A 66 2.53 3.50 15.41
CA ARG A 66 3.16 4.82 15.54
C ARG A 66 4.53 4.77 16.19
N ASP A 67 5.30 5.84 16.00
CA ASP A 67 6.58 6.04 16.66
C ASP A 67 7.59 4.92 16.39
N PHE A 68 7.46 4.21 15.26
CA PHE A 68 8.41 3.17 14.87
C PHE A 68 9.60 3.76 14.11
N ALA A 69 10.74 3.07 14.16
CA ALA A 69 11.91 3.40 13.35
C ALA A 69 12.49 2.16 12.66
N ILE A 70 12.61 2.19 11.33
CA ILE A 70 13.24 1.12 10.55
C ILE A 70 14.53 1.66 9.93
N ASP A 71 15.67 1.11 10.32
CA ASP A 71 16.98 1.35 9.70
C ASP A 71 17.77 0.03 9.71
N PRO A 72 17.62 -0.81 8.69
CA PRO A 72 18.24 -2.12 8.68
C PRO A 72 19.76 -2.07 8.39
N GLY A 73 20.36 -0.87 8.36
CA GLY A 73 21.78 -0.68 8.13
C GLY A 73 22.24 -1.09 6.72
N GLN A 74 23.45 -1.64 6.64
CA GLN A 74 24.06 -2.08 5.37
C GLN A 74 23.56 -3.47 4.96
N ILE A 75 23.06 -3.60 3.73
CA ILE A 75 22.52 -4.83 3.13
C ILE A 75 22.86 -4.82 1.63
N SER A 76 23.19 -5.98 1.08
CA SER A 76 23.70 -6.15 -0.28
C SER A 76 22.71 -6.78 -1.26
N TYR A 77 21.43 -6.79 -0.93
CA TYR A 77 20.38 -7.44 -1.70
C TYR A 77 19.13 -6.55 -1.79
N THR A 78 18.10 -6.99 -2.53
CA THR A 78 16.86 -6.24 -2.69
C THR A 78 16.10 -6.14 -1.35
N VAL A 79 15.45 -5.00 -1.15
CA VAL A 79 14.84 -4.64 0.14
C VAL A 79 13.43 -4.11 -0.10
N ASN A 80 12.47 -4.69 0.61
CA ASN A 80 11.08 -4.30 0.69
C ASN A 80 10.79 -3.84 2.13
N ILE A 81 10.48 -2.55 2.33
CA ILE A 81 10.17 -2.02 3.66
C ILE A 81 8.85 -1.26 3.63
N GLY A 82 7.92 -1.71 4.46
CA GLY A 82 6.75 -0.94 4.85
C GLY A 82 6.75 -0.77 6.36
N GLY A 83 6.25 0.34 6.88
CA GLY A 83 5.97 0.45 8.31
C GLY A 83 5.04 -0.68 8.76
N LEU A 84 3.98 -0.92 7.99
CA LEU A 84 3.02 -1.98 8.28
C LEU A 84 3.38 -3.31 7.62
N VAL A 85 3.65 -3.31 6.31
CA VAL A 85 3.94 -4.55 5.55
C VAL A 85 5.16 -4.36 4.64
N GLY A 86 6.21 -5.18 4.80
CA GLY A 86 7.34 -5.19 3.87
C GLY A 86 6.92 -5.52 2.44
N GLU A 87 6.36 -6.71 2.26
CA GLU A 87 5.81 -7.22 1.01
C GLU A 87 4.38 -7.74 1.21
N GLY A 88 3.45 -7.25 0.40
CA GLY A 88 2.04 -7.65 0.42
C GLY A 88 1.63 -8.31 -0.90
N THR A 89 1.07 -9.52 -0.82
CA THR A 89 0.46 -10.22 -1.95
C THR A 89 -1.01 -10.47 -1.65
N ASN A 90 -1.94 -9.93 -2.45
CA ASN A 90 -3.37 -10.07 -2.22
C ASN A 90 -3.83 -9.61 -0.82
N VAL A 91 -3.25 -8.53 -0.31
CA VAL A 91 -3.53 -8.07 1.07
C VAL A 91 -4.63 -7.01 1.09
N VAL A 92 -5.48 -7.09 2.10
CA VAL A 92 -6.46 -6.04 2.41
C VAL A 92 -5.98 -5.29 3.63
N ILE A 93 -5.73 -4.00 3.49
CA ILE A 93 -5.38 -3.11 4.59
C ILE A 93 -6.45 -2.03 4.67
N GLU A 94 -7.18 -1.98 5.78
CA GLU A 94 -8.29 -1.04 5.95
C GLU A 94 -8.20 -0.30 7.28
N ASN A 95 -8.52 1.00 7.29
CA ASN A 95 -8.70 1.75 8.54
C ASN A 95 -7.46 1.68 9.45
N CYS A 96 -6.28 1.83 8.84
CA CYS A 96 -5.01 1.78 9.54
C CYS A 96 -4.31 3.15 9.52
N LEU A 97 -3.72 3.54 10.65
CA LEU A 97 -2.81 4.67 10.74
C LEU A 97 -1.39 4.14 10.89
N VAL A 98 -0.49 4.58 10.02
CA VAL A 98 0.91 4.15 10.00
C VAL A 98 1.80 5.38 10.10
N GLN A 99 2.46 5.54 11.25
CA GLN A 99 3.33 6.67 11.54
C GLN A 99 4.72 6.21 11.97
N GLY A 100 5.75 6.68 11.28
CA GLY A 100 7.11 6.37 11.71
C GLY A 100 8.19 6.94 10.81
N THR A 101 9.40 6.45 11.00
CA THR A 101 10.57 6.83 10.20
C THR A 101 11.19 5.59 9.56
N ILE A 102 11.43 5.64 8.26
CA ILE A 102 12.13 4.60 7.52
C ILE A 102 13.38 5.22 6.90
N THR A 103 14.55 4.70 7.26
CA THR A 103 15.84 5.14 6.73
C THR A 103 16.56 3.97 6.09
N VAL A 104 16.98 4.16 4.84
CA VAL A 104 17.78 3.19 4.07
C VAL A 104 18.91 3.96 3.43
N ASN A 105 20.10 3.96 4.03
CA ASN A 105 21.25 4.72 3.54
C ASN A 105 22.43 3.81 3.18
N ARG A 106 22.76 3.68 1.89
CA ARG A 106 23.91 2.85 1.48
C ARG A 106 24.81 3.45 0.41
N THR A 107 25.98 2.83 0.30
CA THR A 107 27.08 3.13 -0.63
C THR A 107 27.47 1.92 -1.49
N LEU A 108 26.68 0.84 -1.49
CA LEU A 108 27.05 -0.40 -2.17
C LEU A 108 26.84 -0.32 -3.69
N GLU A 109 27.81 -0.84 -4.43
CA GLU A 109 27.80 -0.96 -5.89
C GLU A 109 27.02 -2.20 -6.35
N THR A 110 25.71 -2.23 -6.11
CA THR A 110 24.84 -3.33 -6.58
C THR A 110 23.81 -2.81 -7.58
N SER A 111 23.18 -3.72 -8.33
CA SER A 111 22.01 -3.43 -9.16
C SER A 111 20.68 -3.69 -8.43
N GLU A 112 20.73 -3.80 -7.10
CA GLU A 112 19.59 -4.19 -6.29
C GLU A 112 18.62 -3.04 -6.06
N LYS A 113 17.40 -3.38 -5.65
CA LYS A 113 16.30 -2.43 -5.52
C LYS A 113 15.98 -2.18 -4.05
N VAL A 114 15.63 -0.93 -3.75
CA VAL A 114 15.02 -0.54 -2.49
C VAL A 114 13.60 -0.07 -2.80
N ARG A 115 12.62 -0.74 -2.22
CA ARG A 115 11.19 -0.45 -2.35
C ARG A 115 10.66 -0.11 -0.97
N VAL A 116 10.27 1.13 -0.78
CA VAL A 116 9.89 1.65 0.53
C VAL A 116 8.58 2.39 0.45
N GLY A 117 7.59 1.95 1.22
CA GLY A 117 6.36 2.70 1.46
C GLY A 117 6.16 2.91 2.95
N MET A 118 5.39 3.92 3.37
CA MET A 118 5.05 4.01 4.79
C MET A 118 4.14 2.84 5.17
N ILE A 119 3.19 2.46 4.30
CA ILE A 119 2.29 1.33 4.54
C ILE A 119 2.88 0.03 3.99
N ILE A 120 3.15 -0.04 2.68
CA ILE A 120 3.69 -1.25 2.04
C ILE A 120 4.98 -0.96 1.24
N GLY A 121 6.03 -1.74 1.44
CA GLY A 121 7.23 -1.66 0.59
C GLY A 121 6.96 -2.07 -0.86
N GLN A 122 6.51 -3.31 -1.04
CA GLN A 122 6.03 -3.84 -2.32
C GLN A 122 4.61 -4.38 -2.20
N ALA A 123 3.67 -3.80 -2.96
CA ALA A 123 2.34 -4.37 -3.18
C ALA A 123 2.33 -5.19 -4.47
N SER A 124 1.78 -6.39 -4.41
CA SER A 124 1.58 -7.25 -5.57
C SER A 124 0.24 -8.00 -5.47
N GLN A 125 -0.14 -8.64 -6.56
CA GLN A 125 -1.25 -9.58 -6.57
C GLN A 125 -0.94 -10.78 -7.45
N ASN A 126 -1.66 -11.88 -7.22
CA ASN A 126 -1.83 -12.96 -8.17
C ASN A 126 -3.29 -12.94 -8.71
N SER A 127 -3.69 -13.94 -9.51
CA SER A 127 -5.01 -13.97 -10.16
C SER A 127 -6.21 -14.16 -9.20
N VAL A 128 -6.01 -14.14 -7.87
CA VAL A 128 -7.07 -14.38 -6.88
C VAL A 128 -7.80 -13.10 -6.49
N GLN A 129 -7.09 -12.07 -6.01
CA GLN A 129 -7.70 -10.81 -5.58
C GLN A 129 -6.68 -9.66 -5.60
N PRO A 130 -7.11 -8.40 -5.80
CA PRO A 130 -6.19 -7.27 -5.75
C PRO A 130 -5.70 -7.02 -4.32
N THR A 131 -4.46 -6.53 -4.22
CA THR A 131 -4.08 -5.82 -3.00
C THR A 131 -4.88 -4.52 -2.93
N ARG A 132 -5.57 -4.32 -1.80
CA ARG A 132 -6.46 -3.19 -1.55
C ARG A 132 -6.01 -2.47 -0.28
N ILE A 133 -5.73 -1.17 -0.41
CA ILE A 133 -5.44 -0.28 0.71
C ILE A 133 -6.57 0.75 0.76
N GLU A 134 -7.31 0.79 1.87
CA GLU A 134 -8.51 1.58 1.98
C GLU A 134 -8.57 2.33 3.31
N ARG A 135 -9.00 3.61 3.28
CA ARG A 135 -9.17 4.42 4.50
C ARG A 135 -7.92 4.42 5.41
N CYS A 136 -6.74 4.46 4.81
CA CYS A 136 -5.49 4.42 5.55
C CYS A 136 -4.82 5.80 5.59
N THR A 137 -4.15 6.09 6.70
CA THR A 137 -3.36 7.30 6.92
C THR A 137 -1.90 6.92 7.07
N ALA A 138 -1.02 7.51 6.28
CA ALA A 138 0.43 7.37 6.37
C ALA A 138 1.06 8.70 6.77
N LEU A 139 1.88 8.69 7.82
CA LEU A 139 2.54 9.88 8.38
C LEU A 139 4.03 9.62 8.63
N GLY A 140 4.87 10.63 8.45
CA GLY A 140 6.26 10.59 8.92
C GLY A 140 7.29 10.77 7.79
N THR A 141 8.37 10.00 7.82
CA THR A 141 9.53 10.26 6.94
C THR A 141 10.09 8.99 6.33
N ILE A 142 10.43 9.05 5.04
CA ILE A 142 11.15 8.03 4.30
C ILE A 142 12.42 8.65 3.72
N ASN A 143 13.58 8.15 4.11
CA ASN A 143 14.88 8.55 3.54
C ASN A 143 15.55 7.33 2.91
N ALA A 144 15.47 7.21 1.59
CA ALA A 144 15.99 6.06 0.85
C ALA A 144 17.08 6.48 -0.14
N ARG A 145 18.28 5.96 0.06
CA ARG A 145 19.46 6.20 -0.78
C ARG A 145 20.08 4.87 -1.19
N TYR A 146 19.91 4.51 -2.45
CA TYR A 146 20.34 3.22 -2.97
C TYR A 146 20.58 3.24 -4.48
N ALA A 147 20.94 2.10 -5.09
CA ALA A 147 21.18 2.05 -6.53
C ALA A 147 19.92 2.33 -7.37
N MET A 148 18.84 1.62 -7.03
CA MET A 148 17.51 1.82 -7.58
C MET A 148 16.51 2.00 -6.45
N VAL A 149 15.89 3.18 -6.36
CA VAL A 149 14.96 3.53 -5.28
C VAL A 149 13.54 3.71 -5.83
N TYR A 150 12.59 3.04 -5.18
CA TYR A 150 11.15 3.22 -5.34
C TYR A 150 10.58 3.59 -3.97
N ALA A 151 10.24 4.86 -3.76
CA ALA A 151 9.77 5.36 -2.48
C ALA A 151 8.40 6.04 -2.63
N GLY A 152 7.41 5.66 -1.84
CA GLY A 152 6.09 6.27 -1.88
C GLY A 152 5.49 6.49 -0.50
N GLY A 153 4.70 7.54 -0.32
CA GLY A 153 4.04 7.80 0.97
C GLY A 153 3.15 6.63 1.42
N ILE A 154 2.42 5.97 0.52
CA ILE A 154 1.66 4.74 0.83
C ILE A 154 2.46 3.50 0.45
N VAL A 155 2.86 3.39 -0.83
CA VAL A 155 3.52 2.20 -1.38
C VAL A 155 4.79 2.53 -2.14
N GLY A 156 5.88 1.78 -1.90
CA GLY A 156 7.12 1.92 -2.66
C GLY A 156 6.96 1.45 -4.11
N LEU A 157 6.69 0.17 -4.30
CA LEU A 157 6.41 -0.44 -5.60
C LEU A 157 5.04 -1.12 -5.61
N SER A 158 4.18 -0.71 -6.53
CA SER A 158 2.95 -1.40 -6.85
C SER A 158 3.12 -2.19 -8.14
N SER A 159 3.03 -3.51 -8.04
CA SER A 159 3.27 -4.46 -9.12
C SER A 159 2.06 -5.38 -9.36
N SER A 160 2.05 -6.08 -10.51
CA SER A 160 0.93 -6.94 -10.96
C SER A 160 -0.40 -6.21 -11.25
N SER A 161 -1.43 -6.93 -11.71
CA SER A 161 -2.60 -6.35 -12.37
C SER A 161 -3.66 -5.73 -11.42
N ARG A 162 -3.69 -4.39 -11.30
CA ARG A 162 -4.80 -3.61 -10.68
C ARG A 162 -4.87 -3.68 -9.15
N ASN A 163 -3.79 -3.24 -8.48
CA ASN A 163 -3.88 -2.88 -7.07
C ASN A 163 -4.80 -1.66 -6.87
N GLN A 164 -5.40 -1.57 -5.70
CA GLN A 164 -6.45 -0.60 -5.42
C GLN A 164 -6.13 0.26 -4.20
N PHE A 165 -6.33 1.57 -4.33
CA PHE A 165 -6.07 2.56 -3.31
C PHE A 165 -7.30 3.45 -3.15
N PHE A 166 -7.97 3.35 -2.01
CA PHE A 166 -9.23 4.03 -1.78
C PHE A 166 -9.14 4.90 -0.53
N ASN A 167 -9.53 6.16 -0.65
CA ASN A 167 -9.68 7.03 0.51
C ASN A 167 -8.41 7.08 1.40
N CYS A 168 -7.23 7.10 0.79
CA CYS A 168 -5.96 7.07 1.52
C CYS A 168 -5.38 8.49 1.66
N TYR A 169 -4.78 8.77 2.81
CA TYR A 169 -4.10 10.03 3.10
C TYR A 169 -2.61 9.79 3.38
N ALA A 170 -1.72 10.53 2.71
CA ALA A 170 -0.28 10.47 2.96
C ALA A 170 0.31 11.86 3.21
N ASP A 171 0.81 12.07 4.43
CA ASP A 171 1.67 13.21 4.80
C ASP A 171 3.03 12.66 5.22
N VAL A 172 3.77 12.21 4.21
CA VAL A 172 5.07 11.55 4.37
C VAL A 172 6.12 12.33 3.60
N ASP A 173 7.16 12.77 4.30
CA ASP A 173 8.33 13.36 3.65
C ASP A 173 9.18 12.24 3.02
N VAL A 174 9.17 12.18 1.68
CA VAL A 174 9.85 11.15 0.90
C VAL A 174 11.09 11.72 0.23
N THR A 175 12.26 11.20 0.61
CA THR A 175 13.54 11.50 -0.02
C THR A 175 14.07 10.24 -0.69
N ALA A 176 14.21 10.25 -2.02
CA ALA A 176 14.71 9.13 -2.82
C ALA A 176 15.94 9.53 -3.66
N PHE A 177 17.11 8.96 -3.36
CA PHE A 177 18.32 9.21 -4.13
C PHE A 177 18.93 7.94 -4.70
N GLY A 178 19.02 7.89 -6.03
CA GLY A 178 19.66 6.82 -6.78
C GLY A 178 21.19 6.99 -6.79
N THR A 179 21.94 5.89 -6.78
CA THR A 179 23.41 5.88 -6.90
C THR A 179 23.80 4.92 -8.01
N ALA A 180 24.52 5.37 -9.04
CA ALA A 180 25.03 4.45 -10.05
C ALA A 180 26.02 3.46 -9.42
N PRO A 181 25.91 2.13 -9.62
CA PRO A 181 27.01 1.22 -9.34
C PRO A 181 28.20 1.58 -10.25
N ASN A 182 29.45 1.53 -9.76
CA ASN A 182 30.67 2.02 -10.42
C ASN A 182 31.07 1.29 -11.73
N THR A 183 30.15 0.57 -12.35
CA THR A 183 30.26 0.08 -13.73
C THR A 183 29.83 1.19 -14.70
N ALA A 184 30.67 1.51 -15.69
CA ALA A 184 30.53 2.65 -16.62
C ALA A 184 29.22 2.72 -17.46
N SER A 185 28.29 1.78 -17.31
CA SER A 185 27.03 1.67 -18.05
C SER A 185 25.75 1.88 -17.23
N THR A 186 25.84 1.96 -15.90
CA THR A 186 24.64 1.96 -15.04
C THR A 186 24.35 3.36 -14.53
N LYS A 187 23.09 3.80 -14.64
CA LYS A 187 22.65 5.14 -14.24
C LYS A 187 21.86 5.08 -12.94
N ALA A 188 21.78 6.19 -12.21
CA ALA A 188 20.96 6.28 -11.00
C ALA A 188 19.45 6.22 -11.32
N PHE A 189 18.68 5.44 -10.54
CA PHE A 189 17.22 5.40 -10.62
C PHE A 189 16.61 5.79 -9.27
N ALA A 190 15.71 6.78 -9.29
CA ALA A 190 14.97 7.18 -8.11
C ALA A 190 13.57 7.65 -8.50
N TYR A 191 12.56 6.97 -7.96
CA TYR A 191 11.17 7.32 -8.14
C TYR A 191 10.55 7.58 -6.78
N ALA A 192 10.08 8.81 -6.59
CA ALA A 192 9.50 9.25 -5.33
C ALA A 192 8.05 9.73 -5.57
N GLY A 193 7.09 9.16 -4.85
CA GLY A 193 5.69 9.54 -4.96
C GLY A 193 5.11 10.00 -3.64
N GLN A 194 4.23 11.01 -3.66
CA GLN A 194 3.43 11.33 -2.48
C GLN A 194 2.53 10.16 -2.08
N LEU A 195 2.03 9.38 -3.05
CA LEU A 195 1.27 8.16 -2.80
C LEU A 195 2.08 6.91 -3.14
N VAL A 196 2.59 6.81 -4.38
CA VAL A 196 3.23 5.58 -4.87
C VAL A 196 4.56 5.88 -5.55
N GLY A 197 5.63 5.20 -5.15
CA GLY A 197 6.95 5.40 -5.77
C GLY A 197 6.96 4.96 -7.23
N TYR A 198 6.53 3.74 -7.51
CA TYR A 198 6.44 3.21 -8.87
C TYR A 198 5.27 2.26 -9.05
N LEU A 199 4.59 2.38 -10.19
CA LEU A 199 3.53 1.47 -10.62
C LEU A 199 3.93 0.73 -11.90
N SER A 200 3.97 -0.59 -11.89
CA SER A 200 4.44 -1.37 -13.05
C SER A 200 3.33 -1.84 -14.01
N ASN A 201 2.06 -1.61 -13.67
CA ASN A 201 0.87 -2.12 -14.35
C ASN A 201 -0.32 -1.23 -13.98
N VAL A 202 -1.55 -1.77 -13.95
CA VAL A 202 -2.77 -1.05 -13.60
C VAL A 202 -2.83 -0.74 -12.10
N GLY A 203 -3.32 0.45 -11.76
CA GLY A 203 -3.72 0.82 -10.41
C GLY A 203 -5.01 1.63 -10.46
N ASP A 204 -5.92 1.37 -9.53
CA ASP A 204 -7.12 2.16 -9.32
C ASP A 204 -6.91 3.02 -8.07
N PHE A 205 -6.96 4.34 -8.22
CA PHE A 205 -6.89 5.30 -7.13
C PHE A 205 -8.19 6.08 -7.08
N ASP A 206 -8.87 6.07 -5.94
CA ASP A 206 -10.07 6.87 -5.75
C ASP A 206 -10.09 7.55 -4.37
N GLY A 207 -10.35 8.85 -4.36
CA GLY A 207 -10.44 9.66 -3.15
C GLY A 207 -9.11 9.75 -2.39
N CYS A 208 -7.95 9.64 -3.03
CA CYS A 208 -6.66 9.65 -2.33
C CYS A 208 -6.03 11.03 -2.26
N VAL A 209 -5.29 11.32 -1.19
CA VAL A 209 -4.66 12.63 -0.95
C VAL A 209 -3.20 12.46 -0.53
N GLY A 210 -2.28 13.13 -1.23
CA GLY A 210 -0.86 13.15 -0.90
C GLY A 210 -0.35 14.58 -0.65
N VAL A 211 0.22 14.84 0.53
CA VAL A 211 0.63 16.20 0.93
C VAL A 211 2.06 16.32 1.47
N GLY A 212 2.73 15.19 1.68
CA GLY A 212 4.10 15.19 2.18
C GLY A 212 5.12 15.70 1.17
N HIS A 213 6.26 16.19 1.66
CA HIS A 213 7.34 16.66 0.80
C HIS A 213 7.93 15.52 -0.04
N VAL A 214 8.30 15.78 -1.31
CA VAL A 214 8.95 14.77 -2.15
C VAL A 214 10.17 15.31 -2.86
N GLU A 215 11.28 14.60 -2.65
CA GLU A 215 12.54 14.82 -3.33
C GLU A 215 13.03 13.53 -4.01
N ALA A 216 13.36 13.62 -5.30
CA ALA A 216 13.94 12.53 -6.07
C ALA A 216 15.20 13.03 -6.79
N GLY A 217 16.29 12.27 -6.74
CA GLY A 217 17.55 12.70 -7.32
C GLY A 217 18.58 11.59 -7.53
N ALA A 218 19.73 12.00 -8.08
CA ALA A 218 20.93 11.17 -8.16
C ALA A 218 21.94 11.65 -7.10
N ARG A 219 22.67 10.72 -6.49
CA ARG A 219 23.65 11.00 -5.45
C ARG A 219 24.99 11.44 -6.04
N ASP A 220 25.65 12.42 -5.42
CA ASP A 220 27.09 12.74 -5.53
C ASP A 220 27.74 12.52 -6.91
N GLY A 221 27.38 13.32 -7.92
CA GLY A 221 28.04 13.33 -9.24
C GLY A 221 27.81 12.08 -10.09
N THR A 222 26.90 11.18 -9.70
CA THR A 222 26.56 9.99 -10.48
C THR A 222 25.81 10.35 -11.77
N PRO A 223 26.05 9.60 -12.87
CA PRO A 223 25.28 9.76 -14.10
C PRO A 223 23.77 9.54 -13.86
N VAL A 224 22.99 10.55 -14.21
CA VAL A 224 21.53 10.55 -14.00
C VAL A 224 20.85 9.60 -14.99
N GLY A 225 20.07 8.67 -14.45
CA GLY A 225 19.21 7.76 -15.21
C GLY A 225 17.78 8.27 -15.24
N ASN A 226 16.83 7.44 -14.82
CA ASN A 226 15.44 7.86 -14.72
C ASN A 226 15.16 8.32 -13.29
N ILE A 227 14.83 9.59 -13.17
CA ILE A 227 14.39 10.22 -11.92
C ILE A 227 12.95 10.70 -12.13
N GLY A 228 12.06 10.43 -11.18
CA GLY A 228 10.67 10.88 -11.26
C GLY A 228 10.11 11.25 -9.89
N LYS A 229 9.39 12.38 -9.83
CA LYS A 229 8.67 12.84 -8.65
C LYS A 229 7.26 13.30 -8.99
N GLY A 230 6.27 12.98 -8.16
CA GLY A 230 4.88 13.37 -8.38
C GLY A 230 3.94 12.75 -7.34
N VAL A 231 2.64 12.71 -7.63
CA VAL A 231 1.69 11.86 -6.88
C VAL A 231 2.14 10.40 -6.96
N MET A 232 2.49 10.00 -8.18
CA MET A 232 3.20 8.78 -8.49
C MET A 232 4.61 9.11 -9.01
N GLY A 233 5.65 8.49 -8.46
CA GLY A 233 7.02 8.77 -8.86
C GLY A 233 7.29 8.37 -10.31
N SER A 234 6.82 7.20 -10.75
CA SER A 234 6.80 6.80 -12.15
C SER A 234 5.84 5.64 -12.43
N THR A 235 5.55 5.41 -13.70
CA THR A 235 4.82 4.23 -14.16
C THR A 235 5.45 3.60 -15.40
N TYR A 236 5.18 2.31 -15.62
CA TYR A 236 5.42 1.63 -16.89
C TYR A 236 4.17 0.88 -17.34
N HIS A 237 3.65 1.26 -18.52
CA HIS A 237 2.54 0.58 -19.18
C HIS A 237 2.91 0.25 -20.63
N PRO A 238 3.02 -1.05 -21.02
CA PRO A 238 3.29 -1.41 -22.40
C PRO A 238 2.07 -1.16 -23.31
N GLU A 239 2.34 -0.66 -24.51
CA GLU A 239 1.36 -0.24 -25.54
C GLU A 239 0.38 -1.35 -25.98
N SER A 240 0.73 -2.62 -25.74
CA SER A 240 -0.06 -3.79 -26.13
C SER A 240 -1.10 -4.24 -25.09
N SER A 241 -1.15 -3.62 -23.92
CA SER A 241 -2.07 -4.05 -22.85
C SER A 241 -3.50 -3.55 -23.10
N THR A 242 -4.41 -4.49 -23.40
CA THR A 242 -5.86 -4.24 -23.49
C THR A 242 -6.52 -4.14 -22.10
N THR A 243 -5.81 -4.53 -21.06
CA THR A 243 -6.19 -4.50 -19.65
C THR A 243 -5.92 -3.13 -19.05
N GLY A 244 -6.84 -2.18 -19.29
CA GLY A 244 -7.09 -0.92 -18.55
C GLY A 244 -5.89 -0.15 -17.99
N GLY A 245 -5.64 1.07 -18.46
CA GLY A 245 -4.59 1.95 -17.91
C GLY A 245 -4.81 2.39 -16.45
N LEU A 246 -3.87 3.18 -15.93
CA LEU A 246 -3.96 3.90 -14.66
C LEU A 246 -5.26 4.71 -14.57
N ARG A 247 -5.96 4.57 -13.44
CA ARG A 247 -7.21 5.29 -13.15
C ARG A 247 -7.04 6.14 -11.91
N PHE A 248 -7.27 7.43 -12.08
CA PHE A 248 -7.30 8.37 -10.98
C PHE A 248 -8.71 8.96 -10.91
N THR A 249 -9.37 8.76 -9.79
CA THR A 249 -10.65 9.37 -9.48
C THR A 249 -10.48 10.18 -8.20
N ASN A 250 -10.80 11.47 -8.21
CA ASN A 250 -10.76 12.33 -7.02
C ASN A 250 -9.44 12.24 -6.25
N VAL A 251 -8.31 12.32 -6.97
CA VAL A 251 -6.99 12.30 -6.35
C VAL A 251 -6.48 13.72 -6.20
N TYR A 252 -6.05 14.07 -5.00
CA TYR A 252 -5.59 15.42 -4.67
C TYR A 252 -4.16 15.39 -4.20
N PHE A 253 -3.41 16.44 -4.50
CA PHE A 253 -2.04 16.52 -4.01
C PHE A 253 -1.57 17.94 -3.75
N ASP A 254 -0.68 18.06 -2.76
CA ASP A 254 0.02 19.31 -2.47
C ASP A 254 1.18 19.51 -3.45
N TYR A 255 1.03 20.46 -4.37
CA TYR A 255 2.08 20.74 -5.35
C TYR A 255 3.25 21.54 -4.77
N GLU A 256 3.04 22.33 -3.70
CA GLU A 256 4.11 23.08 -3.04
C GLU A 256 5.06 22.11 -2.33
N ALA A 257 4.52 21.02 -1.77
CA ALA A 257 5.30 19.93 -1.19
C ALA A 257 6.18 19.19 -2.23
N LEU A 258 5.82 19.24 -3.51
CA LEU A 258 6.67 18.78 -4.61
C LEU A 258 7.73 19.81 -5.04
N GLY A 259 7.77 20.99 -4.41
CA GLY A 259 8.63 22.11 -4.79
C GLY A 259 8.22 22.73 -6.13
N LEU A 260 6.92 22.79 -6.41
CA LEU A 260 6.36 23.38 -7.63
C LEU A 260 5.68 24.72 -7.30
N GLU A 261 5.62 25.60 -8.28
CA GLU A 261 4.90 26.87 -8.22
C GLU A 261 4.16 27.09 -9.54
N LEU A 262 3.19 28.01 -9.54
CA LEU A 262 2.53 28.45 -10.77
C LEU A 262 3.41 29.48 -11.48
N ASP A 263 3.75 29.20 -12.74
CA ASP A 263 4.66 30.02 -13.54
C ASP A 263 4.17 30.12 -15.01
N GLU A 264 5.01 30.66 -15.90
CA GLU A 264 4.67 30.81 -17.32
C GLU A 264 4.52 29.45 -18.05
N ASP A 265 5.24 28.41 -17.60
CA ASP A 265 5.19 27.05 -18.18
C ASP A 265 3.96 26.28 -17.65
N TYR A 266 3.56 26.53 -16.40
CA TYR A 266 2.44 25.90 -15.71
C TYR A 266 1.52 26.95 -15.04
N PRO A 267 0.75 27.73 -15.81
CA PRO A 267 -0.01 28.87 -15.28
C PRO A 267 -1.24 28.48 -14.45
N THR A 268 -1.56 27.19 -14.33
CA THR A 268 -2.74 26.70 -13.61
C THR A 268 -2.46 25.40 -12.86
N GLU A 269 -3.19 25.16 -11.78
CA GLU A 269 -3.16 23.89 -11.04
C GLU A 269 -3.50 22.68 -11.93
N ALA A 270 -4.39 22.86 -12.90
CA ALA A 270 -4.75 21.80 -13.85
C ALA A 270 -3.54 21.39 -14.71
N ALA A 271 -2.70 22.35 -15.10
CA ALA A 271 -1.47 22.07 -15.84
C ALA A 271 -0.44 21.33 -14.98
N LEU A 272 -0.31 21.70 -13.69
CA LEU A 272 0.50 20.96 -12.74
C LEU A 272 -0.03 19.53 -12.53
N ALA A 273 -1.35 19.36 -12.40
CA ALA A 273 -1.97 18.06 -12.20
C ALA A 273 -1.73 17.11 -13.40
N ASP A 274 -1.91 17.61 -14.63
CA ASP A 274 -1.64 16.83 -15.85
C ASP A 274 -0.18 16.38 -15.92
N ARG A 275 0.75 17.24 -15.48
CA ARG A 275 2.19 16.97 -15.53
C ARG A 275 2.68 16.06 -14.41
N TYR A 276 2.23 16.27 -13.18
CA TYR A 276 2.81 15.70 -11.95
C TYR A 276 1.94 14.64 -11.27
N ALA A 277 0.78 14.28 -11.87
CA ALA A 277 0.11 13.03 -11.53
C ALA A 277 1.08 11.83 -11.63
N VAL A 278 1.98 11.86 -12.63
CA VAL A 278 3.04 10.85 -12.79
C VAL A 278 4.37 11.54 -13.12
N GLY A 279 5.33 11.45 -12.21
CA GLY A 279 6.60 12.17 -12.26
C GLY A 279 7.61 11.72 -13.31
N GLY A 280 7.53 10.47 -13.74
CA GLY A 280 8.47 9.89 -14.71
C GLY A 280 7.86 8.72 -15.48
N GLY A 281 8.41 8.43 -16.66
CA GLY A 281 7.95 7.34 -17.52
C GLY A 281 7.04 7.81 -18.66
N ILE A 282 6.62 6.86 -19.48
CA ILE A 282 5.79 7.08 -20.66
C ILE A 282 4.35 6.74 -20.28
N VAL A 283 3.50 7.74 -20.02
CA VAL A 283 2.07 7.51 -19.79
C VAL A 283 1.34 7.67 -21.12
N LYS A 284 1.12 6.55 -21.83
CA LYS A 284 0.54 6.56 -23.19
C LYS A 284 -0.96 6.28 -23.24
N GLN A 285 -1.59 5.87 -22.15
CA GLN A 285 -3.04 5.73 -22.03
C GLN A 285 -3.52 6.07 -20.62
N TYR A 286 -3.99 7.31 -20.42
CA TYR A 286 -4.84 7.66 -19.28
C TYR A 286 -6.28 7.21 -19.59
N ARG A 287 -6.93 6.52 -18.65
CA ARG A 287 -8.38 6.31 -18.72
C ARG A 287 -8.99 6.86 -17.45
N TYR A 288 -9.66 8.00 -17.59
CA TYR A 288 -10.38 8.70 -16.52
C TYR A 288 -9.44 9.21 -15.43
N THR A 289 -9.06 10.48 -15.55
CA THR A 289 -8.14 11.17 -14.66
C THR A 289 -8.86 12.39 -14.08
N THR A 290 -9.28 12.30 -12.82
CA THR A 290 -9.56 13.46 -11.99
C THR A 290 -8.49 13.56 -10.91
N VAL A 291 -7.37 14.17 -11.29
CA VAL A 291 -6.27 14.54 -10.39
C VAL A 291 -6.29 16.05 -10.22
N TYR A 292 -6.11 16.52 -9.00
CA TYR A 292 -6.21 17.93 -8.63
C TYR A 292 -4.96 18.34 -7.83
N ALA A 293 -4.13 19.19 -8.44
CA ALA A 293 -3.11 19.91 -7.68
C ALA A 293 -3.80 20.96 -6.80
N ARG A 294 -3.37 21.10 -5.56
CA ARG A 294 -3.83 22.10 -4.60
C ARG A 294 -2.66 22.54 -3.73
N THR A 295 -2.80 23.67 -3.07
CA THR A 295 -1.96 24.01 -1.92
C THR A 295 -2.41 23.25 -0.68
N ARG A 296 -1.54 23.13 0.33
CA ARG A 296 -1.93 22.54 1.63
C ARG A 296 -3.10 23.28 2.28
N ALA A 297 -3.18 24.60 2.10
CA ALA A 297 -4.25 25.42 2.64
C ALA A 297 -5.61 25.11 2.01
N GLU A 298 -5.67 24.94 0.68
CA GLU A 298 -6.90 24.57 -0.01
C GLU A 298 -7.35 23.14 0.34
N LEU A 299 -6.41 22.23 0.59
CA LEU A 299 -6.72 20.89 1.08
C LEU A 299 -7.35 20.92 2.49
N GLY A 300 -6.98 21.90 3.31
CA GLY A 300 -7.55 22.14 4.63
C GLY A 300 -8.88 22.90 4.63
N ASP A 301 -9.38 23.33 3.46
CA ASP A 301 -10.64 24.08 3.36
C ASP A 301 -11.85 23.14 3.50
N PRO A 302 -12.77 23.38 4.45
CA PRO A 302 -14.00 22.59 4.58
C PRO A 302 -14.84 22.48 3.29
N ALA A 303 -14.77 23.44 2.38
CA ALA A 303 -15.47 23.41 1.11
C ALA A 303 -14.95 22.32 0.15
N LEU A 304 -13.73 21.82 0.34
CA LEU A 304 -13.17 20.74 -0.47
C LEU A 304 -13.82 19.38 -0.17
N VAL A 305 -14.29 19.19 1.07
CA VAL A 305 -14.80 17.91 1.57
C VAL A 305 -16.01 17.40 0.76
N ASP A 306 -16.78 18.32 0.17
CA ASP A 306 -17.90 17.99 -0.71
C ASP A 306 -17.47 17.21 -1.97
N GLY A 307 -16.26 17.47 -2.49
CA GLY A 307 -15.69 16.78 -3.65
C GLY A 307 -15.00 15.45 -3.32
N LEU A 308 -14.67 15.23 -2.05
CA LEU A 308 -13.93 14.06 -1.57
C LEU A 308 -14.81 12.96 -0.93
N ASN A 309 -16.12 13.21 -0.80
CA ASN A 309 -17.09 12.45 0.00
C ASN A 309 -17.04 12.79 1.52
N MET A 310 -18.04 13.55 1.97
CA MET A 310 -18.14 14.03 3.36
C MET A 310 -18.28 12.94 4.42
N ASP A 311 -18.73 11.74 4.05
CA ASP A 311 -18.87 10.61 4.99
C ASP A 311 -17.53 9.92 5.26
N VAL A 312 -16.54 10.18 4.40
CA VAL A 312 -15.19 9.64 4.51
C VAL A 312 -14.25 10.65 5.15
N TRP A 313 -14.35 11.90 4.73
CA TRP A 313 -13.39 12.96 5.07
C TRP A 313 -13.95 13.97 6.07
N GLN A 314 -13.05 14.58 6.83
CA GLN A 314 -13.33 15.68 7.75
C GLN A 314 -12.13 16.64 7.79
N ILE A 315 -12.38 17.89 8.16
CA ILE A 315 -11.33 18.83 8.54
C ILE A 315 -11.26 18.88 10.07
N VAL A 316 -10.09 18.61 10.63
CA VAL A 316 -9.80 18.75 12.06
C VAL A 316 -8.69 19.78 12.19
N ASP A 317 -8.98 20.91 12.85
CA ASP A 317 -8.02 22.01 13.07
C ASP A 317 -7.31 22.50 11.79
N GLY A 318 -8.04 22.57 10.67
CA GLY A 318 -7.50 22.99 9.38
C GLY A 318 -6.71 21.91 8.63
N VAL A 319 -6.71 20.67 9.11
CA VAL A 319 -6.05 19.53 8.47
C VAL A 319 -7.11 18.55 7.97
N LEU A 320 -7.02 18.19 6.68
CA LEU A 320 -7.82 17.12 6.10
C LEU A 320 -7.45 15.77 6.70
N SER A 321 -8.45 15.04 7.17
CA SER A 321 -8.27 13.75 7.82
C SER A 321 -9.44 12.82 7.52
N LEU A 322 -9.20 11.52 7.69
CA LEU A 322 -10.26 10.52 7.60
C LEU A 322 -11.16 10.59 8.84
N ARG A 323 -12.45 10.37 8.63
CA ARG A 323 -13.39 10.14 9.74
C ARG A 323 -13.07 8.80 10.40
N PRO A 324 -13.17 8.71 11.74
CA PRO A 324 -13.07 7.44 12.44
C PRO A 324 -14.03 6.43 11.82
N TYR A 325 -13.50 5.24 11.55
CA TYR A 325 -14.25 4.11 11.04
C TYR A 325 -13.87 2.89 11.86
N HIS A 326 -14.69 1.85 11.82
CA HIS A 326 -14.37 0.56 12.40
C HIS A 326 -14.87 -0.50 11.44
N SER A 327 -13.94 -1.27 10.88
CA SER A 327 -14.28 -2.37 9.99
C SER A 327 -15.09 -3.43 10.74
N GLU A 328 -16.16 -3.92 10.11
CA GLU A 328 -17.05 -4.93 10.68
C GLU A 328 -16.68 -6.33 10.15
N PHE A 329 -16.71 -7.32 11.04
CA PHE A 329 -16.49 -8.72 10.69
C PHE A 329 -17.74 -9.54 10.94
N PHE A 330 -17.93 -10.57 10.11
CA PHE A 330 -19.02 -11.53 10.23
C PHE A 330 -18.50 -12.95 10.24
N THR A 331 -19.21 -13.81 10.97
CA THR A 331 -18.93 -15.24 11.02
C THR A 331 -19.74 -15.96 9.95
N VAL A 332 -19.04 -16.70 9.11
CA VAL A 332 -19.61 -17.63 8.14
C VAL A 332 -19.50 -19.04 8.69
N THR A 333 -20.63 -19.71 8.86
CA THR A 333 -20.70 -21.09 9.32
C THR A 333 -20.99 -22.01 8.14
N TYR A 334 -20.14 -23.01 7.91
CA TYR A 334 -20.33 -23.98 6.84
C TYR A 334 -20.97 -25.26 7.38
N GLN A 335 -22.04 -25.69 6.73
CA GLN A 335 -22.81 -26.87 7.14
C GLN A 335 -22.97 -27.89 6.02
N VAL A 336 -22.88 -29.17 6.38
CA VAL A 336 -23.25 -30.29 5.52
C VAL A 336 -24.37 -31.05 6.22
N ALA A 337 -25.56 -31.08 5.61
CA ALA A 337 -26.79 -31.47 6.30
C ALA A 337 -26.96 -30.65 7.59
N ASP A 338 -27.05 -31.28 8.76
CA ASP A 338 -27.20 -30.60 10.05
C ASP A 338 -25.85 -30.41 10.80
N GLU A 339 -24.73 -30.83 10.20
CA GLU A 339 -23.41 -30.79 10.83
C GLU A 339 -22.64 -29.53 10.44
N VAL A 340 -22.13 -28.79 11.44
CA VAL A 340 -21.18 -27.69 11.22
C VAL A 340 -19.79 -28.28 10.97
N ILE A 341 -19.27 -28.05 9.77
CA ILE A 341 -17.95 -28.54 9.38
C ILE A 341 -16.84 -27.52 9.64
N GLY A 342 -17.20 -26.25 9.87
CA GLY A 342 -16.26 -25.20 10.23
C GLY A 342 -16.85 -23.80 10.17
N THR A 343 -16.08 -22.84 10.68
CA THR A 343 -16.42 -21.42 10.65
C THR A 343 -15.28 -20.60 10.06
N GLN A 344 -15.60 -19.57 9.31
CA GLN A 344 -14.68 -18.58 8.78
C GLN A 344 -15.10 -17.19 9.27
N VAL A 345 -14.15 -16.36 9.68
CA VAL A 345 -14.40 -14.93 9.91
C VAL A 345 -14.10 -14.19 8.62
N VAL A 346 -15.04 -13.35 8.17
CA VAL A 346 -14.96 -12.63 6.91
C VAL A 346 -15.21 -11.15 7.15
N LEU A 347 -14.39 -10.30 6.55
CA LEU A 347 -14.60 -8.85 6.55
C LEU A 347 -15.90 -8.52 5.80
N LYS A 348 -16.70 -7.59 6.31
CA LYS A 348 -17.92 -7.13 5.64
C LYS A 348 -17.70 -6.82 4.16
N GLY A 349 -18.58 -7.36 3.31
CA GLY A 349 -18.54 -7.19 1.86
C GLY A 349 -17.55 -8.10 1.12
N GLN A 350 -16.67 -8.82 1.81
CA GLN A 350 -15.80 -9.82 1.16
C GLN A 350 -16.55 -11.13 0.93
N PRO A 351 -16.25 -11.86 -0.16
CA PRO A 351 -16.81 -13.18 -0.40
C PRO A 351 -16.28 -14.17 0.64
N ALA A 352 -17.08 -15.19 0.92
CA ALA A 352 -16.65 -16.31 1.75
C ALA A 352 -16.14 -17.45 0.86
N THR A 353 -15.00 -18.03 1.20
CA THR A 353 -14.47 -19.20 0.48
C THR A 353 -14.26 -20.30 1.49
N CYS A 354 -15.04 -21.38 1.37
CA CYS A 354 -14.97 -22.50 2.31
C CYS A 354 -13.58 -23.15 2.26
N PRO A 355 -12.77 -23.09 3.33
CA PRO A 355 -11.46 -23.74 3.35
C PRO A 355 -11.55 -25.23 3.73
N PHE A 356 -12.75 -25.72 4.04
CA PHE A 356 -12.97 -27.06 4.60
C PHE A 356 -13.38 -28.04 3.50
N THR A 357 -12.86 -29.26 3.57
CA THR A 357 -13.30 -30.39 2.74
C THR A 357 -14.19 -31.30 3.58
N TYR A 358 -15.33 -31.72 3.05
CA TYR A 358 -16.17 -32.73 3.69
C TYR A 358 -15.66 -34.13 3.37
N GLU A 359 -15.28 -34.91 4.39
CA GLU A 359 -14.72 -36.27 4.24
C GLU A 359 -15.73 -37.39 4.52
N GLY A 360 -17.01 -37.07 4.76
CA GLY A 360 -18.04 -38.09 5.03
C GLY A 360 -18.45 -38.87 3.79
N THR A 361 -18.83 -40.14 3.98
CA THR A 361 -19.31 -41.03 2.89
C THR A 361 -20.83 -41.00 2.71
N GLU A 362 -21.56 -40.36 3.62
CA GLU A 362 -23.02 -40.39 3.68
C GLU A 362 -23.65 -39.49 2.60
N TYR A 363 -22.93 -38.47 2.17
CA TYR A 363 -23.37 -37.48 1.19
C TYR A 363 -22.30 -37.18 0.15
N VAL A 364 -22.74 -36.96 -1.09
CA VAL A 364 -21.92 -36.42 -2.18
C VAL A 364 -22.10 -34.90 -2.22
N PHE A 365 -21.01 -34.15 -2.01
CA PHE A 365 -20.99 -32.70 -2.12
C PHE A 365 -21.15 -32.26 -3.58
N LEU A 366 -22.05 -31.30 -3.84
CA LEU A 366 -22.24 -30.72 -5.18
C LEU A 366 -21.66 -29.31 -5.27
N ARG A 367 -22.09 -28.41 -4.38
CA ARG A 367 -21.62 -27.02 -4.28
C ARG A 367 -22.14 -26.38 -2.98
N TRP A 368 -21.68 -25.18 -2.67
CA TRP A 368 -22.25 -24.33 -1.63
C TRP A 368 -23.47 -23.55 -2.15
N ASP A 369 -24.44 -23.24 -1.29
CA ASP A 369 -25.62 -22.43 -1.60
C ASP A 369 -25.34 -20.91 -1.51
N TYR A 370 -24.17 -20.49 -1.96
CA TYR A 370 -23.68 -19.12 -1.91
C TYR A 370 -23.27 -18.64 -3.31
N ASP A 371 -23.51 -17.36 -3.58
CA ASP A 371 -23.36 -16.73 -4.90
C ASP A 371 -22.20 -15.71 -4.97
N ASP A 372 -21.30 -15.72 -3.99
CA ASP A 372 -20.14 -14.83 -3.90
C ASP A 372 -20.46 -13.32 -3.82
N ALA A 373 -21.70 -12.94 -3.47
CA ALA A 373 -22.14 -11.54 -3.40
C ALA A 373 -21.53 -10.71 -2.24
N GLY A 374 -20.63 -11.28 -1.45
CA GLY A 374 -20.02 -10.67 -0.26
C GLY A 374 -20.87 -10.80 1.01
N ILE A 375 -20.23 -11.07 2.15
CA ILE A 375 -20.91 -11.31 3.44
C ILE A 375 -21.32 -9.98 4.10
N GLN A 376 -22.60 -9.83 4.44
CA GLN A 376 -23.17 -8.60 5.02
C GLN A 376 -23.67 -8.76 6.46
N ALA A 377 -23.71 -9.99 6.96
CA ALA A 377 -24.11 -10.36 8.31
C ALA A 377 -23.58 -11.75 8.62
N ASP A 378 -23.64 -12.19 9.88
CA ASP A 378 -23.39 -13.58 10.23
C ASP A 378 -24.26 -14.50 9.37
N THR A 379 -23.63 -15.44 8.67
CA THR A 379 -24.26 -16.22 7.61
C THR A 379 -23.97 -17.70 7.80
N THR A 380 -24.97 -18.55 7.55
CA THR A 380 -24.77 -19.98 7.43
C THR A 380 -24.84 -20.37 5.97
N ILE A 381 -23.79 -20.99 5.44
CA ILE A 381 -23.72 -21.50 4.07
C ILE A 381 -23.89 -23.02 4.13
N GLN A 382 -24.92 -23.51 3.45
CA GLN A 382 -25.27 -24.91 3.36
C GLN A 382 -24.63 -25.57 2.14
N ALA A 383 -24.12 -26.77 2.34
CA ALA A 383 -23.75 -27.63 1.23
C ALA A 383 -25.01 -28.13 0.52
N ILE A 384 -25.08 -27.90 -0.78
CA ILE A 384 -26.00 -28.60 -1.66
C ILE A 384 -25.41 -29.99 -1.88
N ILE A 385 -26.13 -31.00 -1.40
CA ILE A 385 -25.67 -32.39 -1.33
C ILE A 385 -26.67 -33.37 -1.94
N ARG A 386 -26.18 -34.56 -2.32
CA ARG A 386 -26.98 -35.73 -2.70
C ARG A 386 -26.65 -36.89 -1.74
N GLN A 387 -27.60 -37.77 -1.43
CA GLN A 387 -27.26 -39.01 -0.69
C GLN A 387 -26.18 -39.82 -1.43
N GLY A 388 -25.23 -40.35 -0.66
CA GLY A 388 -24.26 -41.35 -1.11
C GLY A 388 -24.97 -42.67 -1.49
N GLU A 389 -24.37 -43.40 -2.43
CA GLU A 389 -24.88 -44.72 -2.88
C GLU A 389 -24.49 -45.85 -1.93
#